data_AF-A0A522CN19-F1
#
_entry.id   AF-A0A522CN19-F1
#
_cell.length_a   1.000
_cell.length_b   1.000
_cell.length_c   1.000
_cell.angle_alpha   90.00
_cell.angle_beta   90.00
_cell.angle_gamma   90.00
#
_symmetry.space_group_name_H-M   'P 1'
#
loop_
_entity.id
_entity.type
_entity.pdbx_description
1 polymer ?
#
loop_
_entity_poly.entity_id
_entity_poly.type
_entity_poly.pdbx_seq_one_letter_code
_entity_poly.pdbx_strand_id
1 'polypeptide(L)'
;MVSTFLKGGPFLLASPNAYNALGVGTTQLHNKTVVYNHKRHGKFALGGRTYDFRMKPAFPKKLTAEFLLVDLVNNLDQLGESAEEVLGRVKARLAASDRARVKRAAQSYGSERAKKFFARALAEVGAQDAA
;
A
#
# COMPACT_ATOMS: atom_id res chain seq x y z
N MET A 1 -1.26 3.68 23.43
CA MET A 1 -2.61 3.22 23.03
C MET A 1 -2.58 2.09 22.00
N VAL A 2 -2.29 2.33 20.71
CA VAL A 2 -2.18 1.23 19.70
C VAL A 2 -1.11 0.21 20.07
N SER A 3 0.10 0.67 20.43
CA SER A 3 1.19 -0.21 20.88
C SER A 3 0.78 -1.06 22.10
N THR A 4 0.13 -0.46 23.09
CA THR A 4 -0.41 -1.14 24.28
C THR A 4 -1.43 -2.22 23.90
N PHE A 5 -2.37 -1.88 23.00
CA PHE A 5 -3.38 -2.82 22.50
C PHE A 5 -2.75 -4.02 21.78
N LEU A 6 -1.62 -3.79 21.10
CA LEU A 6 -0.81 -4.83 20.45
C LEU A 6 0.25 -5.45 21.38
N LYS A 7 0.22 -5.16 22.68
CA LYS A 7 1.20 -5.65 23.67
C LYS A 7 2.65 -5.42 23.21
N GLY A 8 2.97 -4.20 22.78
CA GLY A 8 4.30 -3.81 22.29
C GLY A 8 4.71 -4.42 20.95
N GLY A 9 3.80 -5.11 20.25
CA GLY A 9 4.11 -5.72 18.95
C GLY A 9 4.36 -4.69 17.85
N PRO A 10 5.12 -5.05 16.79
CA PRO A 10 5.33 -4.18 15.64
C PRO A 10 4.01 -3.79 14.98
N PHE A 11 3.92 -2.55 14.54
CA PHE A 11 2.82 -2.06 13.74
C PHE A 11 3.27 -0.93 12.81
N LEU A 12 2.51 -0.73 11.75
CA LEU A 12 2.65 0.39 10.82
C LEU A 12 1.30 1.08 10.68
N LEU A 13 1.28 2.39 10.95
CA LEU A 13 0.12 3.22 10.71
C LEU A 13 0.12 3.69 9.26
N ALA A 14 -1.03 3.58 8.60
CA ALA A 14 -1.25 4.11 7.26
C ALA A 14 -2.63 4.77 7.20
N SER A 15 -2.77 5.81 6.39
CA SER A 15 -4.05 6.41 6.04
C SER A 15 -4.22 6.30 4.53
N PRO A 16 -5.44 6.12 4.01
CA PRO A 16 -5.69 6.22 2.57
C PRO A 16 -5.16 7.53 1.96
N ASN A 17 -5.14 8.62 2.72
CA ASN A 17 -4.58 9.90 2.29
C ASN A 17 -3.08 9.82 1.97
N ALA A 18 -2.35 8.82 2.48
CA ALA A 18 -0.93 8.64 2.19
C ALA A 18 -0.69 8.30 0.70
N TYR A 19 -1.68 7.76 0.00
CA TYR A 19 -1.60 7.52 -1.44
C TYR A 19 -1.52 8.81 -2.26
N ASN A 20 -1.99 9.95 -1.74
CA ASN A 20 -1.91 11.23 -2.44
C ASN A 20 -0.46 11.65 -2.73
N ALA A 21 0.48 11.29 -1.85
CA ALA A 21 1.90 11.54 -2.07
C ALA A 21 2.48 10.77 -3.27
N LEU A 22 1.79 9.75 -3.78
CA LEU A 22 2.21 8.98 -4.94
C LEU A 22 1.87 9.68 -6.28
N GLY A 23 0.96 10.66 -6.28
CA GLY A 23 0.50 11.32 -7.51
C GLY A 23 -0.33 10.42 -8.43
N VAL A 24 -0.88 9.31 -7.90
CA VAL A 24 -1.67 8.33 -8.67
C VAL A 24 -3.18 8.56 -8.59
N GLY A 25 -3.59 9.71 -8.03
CA GLY A 25 -4.99 10.08 -7.81
C GLY A 25 -5.71 9.15 -6.84
N THR A 26 -5.97 9.63 -5.62
CA THR A 26 -6.87 8.97 -4.66
C THR A 26 -7.63 10.03 -3.87
N THR A 27 -8.50 10.77 -4.55
CA THR A 27 -9.15 11.99 -4.03
C THR A 27 -10.35 11.67 -3.13
N GLN A 28 -10.15 10.83 -2.11
CA GLN A 28 -11.19 10.59 -1.11
C GLN A 28 -10.64 10.86 0.29
N LEU A 29 -11.22 11.88 0.94
CA LEU A 29 -11.03 12.21 2.35
C LEU A 29 -11.61 11.09 3.23
N HIS A 30 -10.89 9.99 3.36
CA HIS A 30 -11.24 8.94 4.29
C HIS A 30 -10.62 9.27 5.65
N ASN A 31 -11.45 9.60 6.64
CA ASN A 31 -11.02 9.70 8.03
C ASN A 31 -10.81 8.31 8.65
N LYS A 32 -10.00 7.48 7.98
CA LYS A 32 -9.73 6.10 8.35
C LYS A 32 -8.23 5.95 8.58
N THR A 33 -7.87 5.37 9.73
CA THR A 33 -6.50 4.96 10.03
C THR A 33 -6.43 3.44 9.99
N VAL A 34 -5.56 2.90 9.13
CA VAL A 34 -5.24 1.48 9.04
C VAL A 34 -4.04 1.18 9.94
N VAL A 35 -4.09 0.07 10.67
CA VAL A 35 -3.00 -0.42 11.51
C VAL A 35 -2.54 -1.78 11.00
N TYR A 36 -1.48 -1.79 10.19
CA TYR A 36 -0.83 -3.04 9.81
C TYR A 36 -0.09 -3.62 11.00
N ASN A 37 -0.36 -4.88 11.30
CA ASN A 37 0.19 -5.55 12.48
C ASN A 37 0.20 -7.07 12.27
N HIS A 38 0.69 -7.83 13.26
CA HIS A 38 0.76 -9.29 13.19
C HIS A 38 -0.20 -10.02 14.15
N LYS A 39 -1.03 -9.31 14.92
CA LYS A 39 -1.75 -9.87 16.09
C LYS A 39 -3.27 -9.73 16.07
N ARG A 40 -3.82 -8.72 15.38
CA ARG A 40 -5.23 -8.33 15.46
C ARG A 40 -5.75 -7.92 14.10
N HIS A 41 -6.97 -8.34 13.80
CA HIS A 41 -7.72 -7.96 12.62
C HIS A 41 -9.08 -7.41 13.06
N GLY A 42 -9.58 -6.37 12.38
CA GLY A 42 -10.90 -5.80 12.63
C GLY A 42 -10.88 -4.32 13.03
N LYS A 43 -12.07 -3.74 13.22
CA LYS A 43 -12.23 -2.33 13.61
C LYS A 43 -12.29 -2.20 15.13
N PHE A 44 -11.47 -1.33 15.70
CA PHE A 44 -11.43 -1.08 17.14
C PHE A 44 -11.44 0.42 17.44
N ALA A 45 -12.26 0.83 18.42
CA ALA A 45 -12.24 2.17 18.96
C ALA A 45 -11.21 2.25 20.10
N LEU A 46 -10.21 3.12 19.95
CA LEU A 46 -9.19 3.36 20.95
C LEU A 46 -9.13 4.87 21.21
N GLY A 47 -9.39 5.30 22.45
CA GLY A 47 -9.31 6.71 22.85
C GLY A 47 -10.17 7.64 21.98
N GLY A 48 -11.40 7.21 21.66
CA GLY A 48 -12.33 7.98 20.84
C GLY A 48 -12.06 7.98 19.32
N ARG A 49 -11.03 7.25 18.85
CA ARG A 49 -10.72 7.10 17.42
C ARG A 49 -10.89 5.66 16.97
N THR A 50 -11.51 5.46 15.81
CA THR A 50 -11.68 4.13 15.20
C THR A 50 -10.51 3.82 14.29
N TYR A 51 -9.93 2.63 14.47
CA TYR A 51 -8.81 2.10 13.71
C TYR A 51 -9.22 0.81 13.00
N ASP A 52 -8.79 0.64 11.75
CA ASP A 52 -8.93 -0.62 11.00
C ASP A 52 -7.63 -1.42 11.13
N PHE A 53 -7.62 -2.40 12.02
CA PHE A 53 -6.47 -3.29 12.21
C PHE A 53 -6.46 -4.36 11.13
N ARG A 54 -5.33 -4.46 10.42
CA ARG A 54 -5.13 -5.45 9.36
C ARG A 54 -3.90 -6.29 9.65
N MET A 55 -4.11 -7.59 9.67
CA MET A 55 -3.00 -8.52 9.77
C MET A 55 -2.28 -8.64 8.43
N LYS A 56 -0.97 -8.37 8.43
CA LYS A 56 -0.09 -8.65 7.28
C LYS A 56 1.08 -9.51 7.76
N PRO A 57 1.55 -10.47 6.94
CA PRO A 57 2.72 -11.26 7.28
C PRO A 57 3.99 -10.40 7.33
N ALA A 58 4.05 -9.33 6.52
CA ALA A 58 5.17 -8.39 6.49
C ALA A 58 4.71 -6.97 6.17
N PHE A 59 5.42 -5.99 6.74
CA PHE A 59 5.31 -4.55 6.45
C PHE A 59 6.62 -3.86 6.86
N PRO A 60 6.97 -2.70 6.28
CA PRO A 60 8.18 -1.99 6.64
C PRO A 60 8.06 -1.30 8.01
N LYS A 61 9.21 -0.97 8.63
CA LYS A 61 9.26 -0.25 9.91
C LYS A 61 8.71 1.18 9.82
N LYS A 62 8.80 1.79 8.64
CA LYS A 62 8.32 3.14 8.34
C LYS A 62 7.60 3.11 7.00
N LEU A 63 6.66 4.02 6.81
CA LEU A 63 5.93 4.15 5.56
C LEU A 63 6.89 4.65 4.46
N THR A 64 6.88 3.99 3.30
CA THR A 64 7.68 4.39 2.13
C THR A 64 6.80 4.47 0.89
N ALA A 65 7.22 5.24 -0.12
CA ALA A 65 6.50 5.35 -1.38
C ALA A 65 6.34 3.99 -2.08
N GLU A 66 7.37 3.15 -2.05
CA GLU A 66 7.34 1.83 -2.67
C GLU A 66 6.38 0.89 -1.97
N PHE A 67 6.34 0.92 -0.63
CA PHE A 67 5.33 0.17 0.12
C PHE A 67 3.92 0.68 -0.19
N LEU A 68 3.72 1.99 -0.25
CA LEU A 68 2.40 2.58 -0.54
C LEU A 68 1.91 2.22 -1.94
N LEU A 69 2.77 2.19 -2.96
CA LEU A 69 2.39 1.70 -4.30
C LEU A 69 1.91 0.25 -4.24
N VAL A 70 2.64 -0.61 -3.53
CA VAL A 70 2.30 -2.02 -3.38
C VAL A 70 1.02 -2.20 -2.58
N ASP A 71 0.85 -1.41 -1.52
CA ASP A 71 -0.32 -1.44 -0.68
C ASP A 71 -1.58 -0.95 -1.42
N LEU A 72 -1.46 0.07 -2.27
CA LEU A 72 -2.55 0.53 -3.11
C LEU A 72 -3.06 -0.61 -4.01
N VAL A 73 -2.16 -1.30 -4.72
CA VAL A 73 -2.51 -2.42 -5.60
C VAL A 73 -3.10 -3.61 -4.81
N ASN A 74 -2.63 -3.84 -3.59
CA ASN A 74 -3.18 -4.88 -2.72
C ASN A 74 -4.62 -4.62 -2.26
N ASN A 75 -5.08 -3.36 -2.25
CA ASN A 75 -6.35 -2.95 -1.67
C ASN A 75 -7.26 -2.26 -2.71
N LEU A 76 -7.08 -2.52 -4.01
CA LEU A 76 -7.84 -1.90 -5.10
C LEU A 76 -9.36 -2.07 -4.95
N ASP A 77 -9.79 -3.21 -4.43
CA ASP A 77 -11.18 -3.57 -4.17
C ASP A 77 -11.87 -2.66 -3.14
N GLN A 78 -11.09 -1.93 -2.36
CA GLN A 78 -11.58 -1.02 -1.32
C GLN A 78 -11.51 0.45 -1.75
N LEU A 79 -11.01 0.71 -2.94
CA LEU A 79 -11.01 2.05 -3.53
C LEU A 79 -12.39 2.28 -4.16
N GLY A 80 -12.94 3.47 -3.98
CA GLY A 80 -14.16 3.89 -4.69
C GLY A 80 -13.90 4.34 -6.14
N GLU A 81 -12.74 3.99 -6.71
CA GLU A 81 -12.30 4.36 -8.08
C GLU A 81 -12.15 3.10 -8.94
N SER A 82 -12.19 3.25 -10.26
CA SER A 82 -11.97 2.14 -11.20
C SER A 82 -10.59 1.50 -10.98
N ALA A 83 -10.58 0.20 -10.71
CA ALA A 83 -9.35 -0.55 -10.50
C ALA A 83 -8.41 -0.47 -11.72
N GLU A 84 -8.98 -0.44 -12.93
CA GLU A 84 -8.20 -0.32 -14.17
C GLU A 84 -7.49 1.04 -14.26
N GLU A 85 -8.20 2.13 -13.97
CA GLU A 85 -7.62 3.47 -13.99
C GLU A 85 -6.49 3.61 -12.98
N VAL A 86 -6.70 3.14 -11.74
CA VAL A 86 -5.68 3.18 -10.69
C VAL A 86 -4.45 2.39 -11.10
N LEU A 87 -4.62 1.18 -11.68
CA LEU A 87 -3.51 0.38 -12.17
C LEU A 87 -2.75 1.07 -13.32
N GLY A 88 -3.46 1.75 -14.23
CA GLY A 88 -2.85 2.56 -15.29
C GLY A 88 -1.98 3.69 -14.74
N ARG A 89 -2.50 4.44 -13.74
CA ARG A 89 -1.75 5.51 -13.06
C ARG A 89 -0.55 4.98 -12.27
N VAL A 90 -0.70 3.84 -11.59
CA VAL A 90 0.43 3.16 -10.92
C VAL A 90 1.52 2.82 -11.94
N LYS A 91 1.15 2.22 -13.09
CA LYS A 91 2.12 1.89 -14.15
C LYS A 91 2.84 3.15 -14.66
N ALA A 92 2.12 4.24 -14.93
CA ALA A 92 2.73 5.51 -15.32
C ALA A 92 3.71 6.02 -14.25
N ARG A 93 3.35 5.90 -12.97
CA ARG A 93 4.21 6.33 -11.85
C ARG A 93 5.51 5.53 -11.73
N LEU A 94 5.55 4.28 -12.19
CA LEU A 94 6.74 3.43 -12.16
C LEU A 94 7.88 4.00 -13.02
N ALA A 95 7.57 4.70 -14.12
CA ALA A 95 8.59 5.31 -14.98
C ALA A 95 9.49 6.29 -14.20
N ALA A 96 8.89 7.06 -13.29
CA ALA A 96 9.57 8.05 -12.44
C ALA A 96 9.89 7.53 -11.01
N SER A 97 9.90 6.22 -10.80
CA SER A 97 10.16 5.60 -9.50
C SER A 97 11.49 4.83 -9.50
N ASP A 98 12.06 4.58 -8.33
CA ASP A 98 13.13 3.59 -8.18
C ASP A 98 12.55 2.18 -8.37
N ARG A 99 12.63 1.69 -9.60
CA ARG A 99 12.06 0.41 -10.04
C ARG A 99 12.64 -0.78 -9.29
N ALA A 100 13.91 -0.73 -8.88
CA ALA A 100 14.53 -1.79 -8.10
C ALA A 100 13.95 -1.85 -6.68
N ARG A 101 13.73 -0.69 -6.04
CA ARG A 101 13.07 -0.63 -4.73
C ARG A 101 11.59 -1.03 -4.81
N VAL A 102 10.87 -0.63 -5.85
CA VAL A 102 9.48 -1.08 -6.06
C VAL A 102 9.40 -2.59 -6.27
N LYS A 103 10.28 -3.18 -7.08
CA LYS A 103 10.35 -4.64 -7.27
C LYS A 103 10.54 -5.37 -5.94
N ARG A 104 11.50 -4.92 -5.12
CA ARG A 104 11.74 -5.50 -3.79
C ARG A 104 10.53 -5.36 -2.88
N ALA A 105 9.92 -4.17 -2.82
CA ALA A 105 8.71 -3.95 -2.02
C ALA A 105 7.55 -4.85 -2.46
N ALA A 106 7.35 -5.03 -3.78
CA ALA A 106 6.31 -5.91 -4.31
C ALA A 106 6.54 -7.37 -3.92
N GLN A 107 7.80 -7.84 -3.97
CA GLN A 107 8.16 -9.19 -3.54
C GLN A 107 7.95 -9.40 -2.03
N SER A 108 8.29 -8.41 -1.21
CA SER A 108 8.19 -8.50 0.25
C SER A 108 6.77 -8.32 0.79
N TYR A 109 5.95 -7.45 0.16
CA TYR A 109 4.69 -6.97 0.74
C TYR A 109 3.47 -7.15 -0.18
N GLY A 110 3.67 -7.58 -1.42
CA GLY A 110 2.61 -7.83 -2.39
C GLY A 110 1.86 -9.13 -2.12
N SER A 111 0.55 -9.12 -2.32
CA SER A 111 -0.22 -10.34 -2.60
C SER A 111 0.25 -10.97 -3.92
N GLU A 112 -0.11 -12.22 -4.19
CA GLU A 112 0.22 -12.88 -5.46
C GLU A 112 -0.30 -12.10 -6.68
N ARG A 113 -1.49 -11.49 -6.56
CA ARG A 113 -2.03 -10.59 -7.59
C ARG A 113 -1.14 -9.37 -7.79
N ALA A 114 -0.76 -8.69 -6.71
CA ALA A 114 0.10 -7.50 -6.79
C ALA A 114 1.49 -7.84 -7.35
N LYS A 115 2.10 -8.96 -6.93
CA LYS A 115 3.38 -9.43 -7.45
C LYS A 115 3.35 -9.62 -8.97
N LYS A 116 2.32 -10.32 -9.47
CA LYS A 116 2.13 -10.52 -10.92
C LYS A 116 1.94 -9.20 -11.66
N PHE A 117 1.14 -8.28 -11.11
CA PHE A 117 0.97 -6.95 -11.67
C PHE A 117 2.30 -6.19 -11.78
N PHE A 118 3.05 -6.04 -10.67
CA PHE A 118 4.32 -5.31 -10.69
C PHE A 118 5.38 -5.97 -11.56
N ALA A 119 5.44 -7.31 -11.61
CA ALA A 119 6.36 -8.02 -12.48
C ALA A 119 6.11 -7.66 -13.96
N ARG A 120 4.86 -7.70 -14.40
CA ARG A 120 4.46 -7.33 -15.75
C ARG A 120 4.69 -5.84 -16.02
N ALA A 121 4.20 -4.96 -15.13
CA ALA A 121 4.29 -3.51 -15.32
C ALA A 121 5.75 -3.02 -15.37
N LEU A 122 6.64 -3.56 -14.54
CA LEU A 122 8.07 -3.22 -14.57
C LEU A 122 8.77 -3.71 -15.84
N ALA A 123 8.40 -4.89 -16.35
CA ALA A 123 8.93 -5.39 -17.62
C ALA A 123 8.50 -4.50 -18.80
N GLU A 124 7.22 -4.10 -18.83
CA GLU A 124 6.68 -3.22 -19.87
C GLU A 124 7.34 -1.83 -19.86
N VAL A 125 7.52 -1.22 -18.68
CA VAL A 125 8.20 0.08 -18.56
C VAL A 125 9.68 -0.03 -18.95
N GLY A 126 10.37 -1.11 -18.57
CA GLY A 126 11.76 -1.33 -18.97
C GLY A 126 11.93 -1.51 -20.48
N ALA A 127 10.97 -2.14 -21.15
CA ALA A 127 10.99 -2.27 -22.61
C ALA A 127 10.75 -0.92 -23.33
N GLN A 128 9.94 -0.03 -22.75
CA GLN A 128 9.69 1.31 -23.29
C GLN A 128 10.92 2.23 -23.23
N ASP A 129 11.80 2.06 -22.24
CA ASP A 129 13.05 2.83 -22.15
C ASP A 129 14.12 2.37 -23.15
N ALA A 130 14.00 1.15 -23.68
CA ALA A 130 14.96 0.54 -24.60
C ALA A 130 14.58 0.73 -26.08
N ALA A 131 13.42 1.34 -26.34
CA ALA A 131 12.88 1.63 -27.67
C ALA A 131 13.10 3.12 -28.00
#